data_AF-A0A535NNR2-F1
#
_entry.id   AF-A0A535NNR2-F1
#
_cell.length_a   1.000
_cell.length_b   1.000
_cell.length_c   1.000
_cell.angle_alpha   90.00
_cell.angle_beta   90.00
_cell.angle_gamma   90.00
#
_symmetry.space_group_name_H-M   'P 1'
#
loop_
_entity.id
_entity.type
_entity.pdbx_description
1 polymer ?
#
loop_
_entity_poly.entity_id
_entity_poly.type
_entity_poly.pdbx_seq_one_letter_code
_entity_poly.pdbx_strand_id
1 'polypeptide(L)'
;MQPADRPKETLARQAVALSYAAFAASFVALVVVVVLPNAAAAFATEPIRVSLIPVVLVLAVASAVLAWRWRTGDFKAVRWLALGAPALVFLAVYGPPLSRDFVRPSQLPNFLIGGLVLISGLVALVASGAAALEVRNGSPLVRGVQLGTTRGAAQVAAAAVVVLLALSGLFVALTARPSSGPPGSAGATGNLASPGLQIGPTAQGWTSTKAAQGTVANLPTGTLYISLASGTLASGASADDRGGPGIVYVASGSLSVALGSVQQPLSAGQAVFVPAGTTVHETNSGSGTATWYFLSVRKTSDKGTSSGASKEICTSTDLPPVPTENQAETLFANTLKTGGRDHSSRTGGVEMVVGVSGTVQVRAGTLSTPADLQPGQCVSVNEGTPIQVYGSLTAETKFLTFYLAPSGQPTSTDLSTSI
;
A
#
# COMPACT_ATOMS: atom_id res chain seq x y z
N MET A 1 7.89 -26.66 59.07
CA MET A 1 8.38 -27.37 57.88
C MET A 1 7.25 -27.43 56.87
N GLN A 2 7.25 -26.55 55.86
CA GLN A 2 6.76 -26.81 54.49
C GLN A 2 6.99 -25.56 53.63
N PRO A 3 8.11 -25.48 52.87
CA PRO A 3 8.26 -24.55 51.77
C PRO A 3 8.20 -25.36 50.45
N ALA A 4 7.03 -25.46 49.81
CA ALA A 4 6.93 -26.23 48.56
C ALA A 4 5.99 -25.66 47.48
N ASP A 5 5.21 -24.60 47.73
CA ASP A 5 4.29 -24.04 46.71
C ASP A 5 4.74 -22.76 46.01
N ARG A 6 5.86 -22.15 46.43
CA ARG A 6 6.37 -20.90 45.82
C ARG A 6 6.74 -20.95 44.33
N PRO A 7 7.23 -22.06 43.72
CA PRO A 7 7.70 -22.03 42.33
C PRO A 7 6.59 -22.10 41.27
N LYS A 8 5.43 -22.70 41.59
CA LYS A 8 4.30 -22.83 40.63
C LYS A 8 3.57 -21.49 40.46
N GLU A 9 3.44 -20.79 41.57
CA GLU A 9 2.75 -19.50 41.69
C GLU A 9 3.47 -18.34 40.96
N THR A 10 4.78 -18.46 40.76
CA THR A 10 5.60 -17.51 40.02
C THR A 10 5.48 -17.69 38.50
N LEU A 11 5.30 -18.94 38.03
CA LEU A 11 5.25 -19.27 36.61
C LEU A 11 3.93 -18.84 35.95
N ALA A 12 2.79 -19.01 36.63
CA ALA A 12 1.49 -18.57 36.10
C ALA A 12 1.44 -17.04 35.92
N ARG A 13 2.01 -16.28 36.86
CA ARG A 13 2.12 -14.81 36.77
C ARG A 13 2.98 -14.38 35.60
N GLN A 14 4.16 -15.01 35.45
CA GLN A 14 5.06 -14.72 34.34
C GLN A 14 4.39 -15.05 32.99
N ALA A 15 3.68 -16.16 32.89
CA ALA A 15 2.97 -16.53 31.68
C ALA A 15 1.87 -15.52 31.30
N VAL A 16 1.03 -15.09 32.25
CA VAL A 16 -0.03 -14.09 31.98
C VAL A 16 0.59 -12.74 31.62
N ALA A 17 1.59 -12.27 32.37
CA ALA A 17 2.24 -11.00 32.09
C ALA A 17 2.94 -10.99 30.72
N LEU A 18 3.65 -12.07 30.37
CA LEU A 18 4.29 -12.22 29.06
C LEU A 18 3.27 -12.31 27.92
N SER A 19 2.15 -13.00 28.12
CA SER A 19 1.08 -13.08 27.12
C SER A 19 0.45 -11.71 26.81
N TYR A 20 0.22 -10.89 27.83
CA TYR A 20 -0.30 -9.53 27.65
C TYR A 20 0.74 -8.55 27.10
N ALA A 21 2.02 -8.74 27.44
CA ALA A 21 3.11 -7.97 26.83
C ALA A 21 3.26 -8.29 25.33
N ALA A 22 3.20 -9.57 24.96
CA ALA A 22 3.22 -10.00 23.56
C ALA A 22 1.98 -9.50 22.79
N PHE A 23 0.81 -9.52 23.43
CA PHE A 23 -0.42 -8.98 22.87
C PHE A 23 -0.31 -7.45 22.63
N ALA A 24 0.19 -6.69 23.60
CA ALA A 24 0.42 -5.26 23.45
C ALA A 24 1.44 -4.94 22.34
N ALA A 25 2.55 -5.68 22.26
CA ALA A 25 3.56 -5.51 21.23
C ALA A 25 3.01 -5.78 19.83
N SER A 26 2.21 -6.84 19.67
CA SER A 26 1.52 -7.16 18.42
C SER A 26 0.55 -6.05 18.01
N PHE A 27 -0.10 -5.43 18.99
CA PHE A 27 -1.01 -4.29 18.76
C PHE A 27 -0.27 -3.04 18.30
N VAL A 28 0.89 -2.73 18.90
CA VAL A 28 1.74 -1.63 18.46
C VAL A 28 2.20 -1.86 17.02
N ALA A 29 2.56 -3.09 16.67
CA ALA A 29 2.91 -3.45 15.29
C ALA A 29 1.73 -3.22 14.32
N LEU A 30 0.51 -3.62 14.68
CA LEU A 30 -0.69 -3.34 13.89
C LEU A 30 -0.89 -1.83 13.68
N VAL A 31 -0.73 -1.03 14.73
CA VAL A 31 -0.90 0.42 14.64
C VAL A 31 0.16 1.05 13.73
N VAL A 32 1.42 0.70 13.92
CA VAL A 32 2.54 1.29 13.18
C VAL A 32 2.55 0.87 11.72
N VAL A 33 2.24 -0.39 11.43
CA VAL A 33 2.39 -0.96 10.08
C VAL A 33 1.12 -0.82 9.26
N VAL A 34 -0.06 -0.86 9.89
CA VAL A 34 -1.33 -0.95 9.17
C VAL A 34 -2.16 0.31 9.34
N VAL A 35 -2.34 0.78 10.58
CA VAL A 35 -3.29 1.87 10.87
C VAL A 35 -2.70 3.23 10.54
N LEU A 36 -1.47 3.53 10.97
CA LEU A 36 -0.84 4.83 10.74
C LEU A 36 -0.63 5.15 9.24
N PRO A 37 -0.15 4.20 8.40
CA PRO A 37 0.01 4.45 6.97
C PRO A 37 -1.31 4.64 6.22
N ASN A 38 -2.43 4.12 6.77
CA ASN A 38 -3.75 4.14 6.14
C ASN A 38 -4.80 4.87 6.99
N ALA A 39 -4.39 5.78 7.88
CA ALA A 39 -5.25 6.30 8.94
C ALA A 39 -6.55 6.92 8.38
N ALA A 40 -6.44 7.74 7.33
CA ALA A 40 -7.60 8.36 6.69
C ALA A 40 -8.61 7.33 6.14
N ALA A 41 -8.13 6.27 5.50
CA ALA A 41 -8.98 5.21 4.97
C ALA A 41 -9.57 4.32 6.08
N ALA A 42 -8.78 4.04 7.13
CA ALA A 42 -9.20 3.24 8.27
C ALA A 42 -10.30 3.93 9.11
N PHE A 43 -10.16 5.24 9.35
CA PHE A 43 -11.16 6.03 10.06
C PHE A 43 -12.44 6.25 9.25
N ALA A 44 -12.36 6.32 7.92
CA ALA A 44 -13.54 6.46 7.06
C ALA A 44 -14.37 5.17 6.98
N THR A 45 -13.73 4.01 7.04
CA THR A 45 -14.38 2.70 6.86
C THR A 45 -14.83 2.06 8.16
N GLU A 46 -14.02 2.13 9.23
CA GLU A 46 -14.32 1.48 10.52
C GLU A 46 -13.99 2.39 11.73
N PRO A 47 -14.63 3.58 11.86
CA PRO A 47 -14.26 4.60 12.85
C PRO A 47 -14.34 4.10 14.30
N ILE A 48 -15.34 3.29 14.63
CA ILE A 48 -15.55 2.74 15.97
C ILE A 48 -14.40 1.80 16.35
N ARG A 49 -13.99 0.92 15.42
CA ARG A 49 -12.93 -0.07 15.67
C ARG A 49 -11.56 0.56 15.74
N VAL A 50 -11.27 1.57 14.91
CA VAL A 50 -10.01 2.31 14.98
C VAL A 50 -9.93 3.14 16.27
N SER A 51 -11.04 3.74 16.70
CA SER A 51 -11.08 4.53 17.96
C SER A 51 -10.89 3.68 19.22
N LEU A 52 -11.18 2.38 19.17
CA LEU A 52 -11.00 1.45 20.30
C LEU A 52 -9.56 0.94 20.46
N ILE A 53 -8.71 1.12 19.45
CA ILE A 53 -7.30 0.67 19.46
C ILE A 53 -6.51 1.20 20.67
N PRO A 54 -6.45 2.52 20.93
CA PRO A 54 -5.71 3.04 22.09
C PRO A 54 -6.28 2.53 23.41
N VAL A 55 -7.60 2.31 23.49
CA VAL A 55 -8.25 1.76 24.69
C VAL A 55 -7.80 0.32 24.94
N VAL A 56 -7.78 -0.53 23.91
CA VAL A 56 -7.33 -1.92 24.02
C VAL A 56 -5.84 -2.00 24.36
N LEU A 57 -5.01 -1.14 23.76
CA LEU A 57 -3.58 -1.09 24.06
C LEU A 57 -3.32 -0.73 25.52
N VAL A 58 -4.00 0.30 26.04
CA VAL A 58 -3.88 0.71 27.45
C VAL A 58 -4.33 -0.41 28.38
N LEU A 59 -5.43 -1.09 28.06
CA LEU A 59 -5.93 -2.22 28.85
C LEU A 59 -4.97 -3.43 28.82
N ALA A 60 -4.34 -3.73 27.68
CA ALA A 60 -3.37 -4.80 27.56
C ALA A 60 -2.11 -4.52 28.38
N VAL A 61 -1.58 -3.30 28.30
CA VAL A 61 -0.40 -2.86 29.08
C VAL A 61 -0.72 -2.85 30.57
N ALA A 62 -1.88 -2.30 30.96
CA ALA A 62 -2.32 -2.31 32.36
C ALA A 62 -2.45 -3.75 32.89
N SER A 63 -3.01 -4.67 32.10
CA SER A 63 -3.15 -6.09 32.46
C SER A 63 -1.79 -6.78 32.63
N ALA A 64 -0.81 -6.48 31.77
CA ALA A 64 0.56 -6.99 31.91
C ALA A 64 1.23 -6.48 33.20
N VAL A 65 1.11 -5.19 33.49
CA VAL A 65 1.70 -4.56 34.68
C VAL A 65 1.05 -5.08 35.96
N LEU A 66 -0.28 -5.24 35.97
CA LEU A 66 -1.03 -5.78 37.11
C LEU A 66 -0.67 -7.25 37.36
N ALA A 67 -0.57 -8.07 36.31
CA ALA A 67 -0.14 -9.46 36.42
C ALA A 67 1.30 -9.58 36.95
N TRP A 68 2.18 -8.63 36.61
CA TRP A 68 3.58 -8.62 37.04
C TRP A 68 3.77 -8.13 38.49
N ARG A 69 3.03 -7.10 38.92
CA ARG A 69 3.24 -6.45 40.21
C ARG A 69 2.55 -7.11 41.40
N TRP A 70 1.56 -7.99 41.18
CA TRP A 70 0.71 -8.48 42.26
C TRP A 70 1.20 -9.78 42.90
N ARG A 71 1.07 -9.88 44.24
CA ARG A 71 1.25 -11.12 45.02
C ARG A 71 -0.07 -11.90 45.03
N THR A 72 -0.04 -13.16 44.64
CA THR A 72 -1.21 -14.03 44.42
C THR A 72 -1.95 -14.50 45.66
N GLY A 73 -1.39 -14.31 46.86
CA GLY A 73 -2.09 -14.59 48.12
C GLY A 73 -3.43 -13.84 48.25
N ASP A 74 -3.61 -12.74 47.52
CA ASP A 74 -4.81 -11.90 47.54
C ASP A 74 -5.75 -12.09 46.33
N PHE A 75 -5.52 -13.11 45.49
CA PHE A 75 -6.20 -13.25 44.20
C PHE A 75 -7.24 -14.39 44.18
N LYS A 76 -8.52 -14.03 44.27
CA LYS A 76 -9.63 -14.97 43.98
C LYS A 76 -9.68 -15.24 42.47
N ALA A 77 -10.06 -16.46 42.05
CA ALA A 77 -10.19 -16.88 40.65
C ALA A 77 -10.95 -15.87 39.75
N VAL A 78 -11.92 -15.16 40.32
CA VAL A 78 -12.69 -14.08 39.65
C VAL A 78 -11.79 -12.97 39.10
N ARG A 79 -10.69 -12.63 39.77
CA ARG A 79 -9.79 -11.55 39.33
C ARG A 79 -8.89 -11.97 38.16
N TRP A 80 -8.54 -13.27 38.06
CA TRP A 80 -7.86 -13.82 36.88
C TRP A 80 -8.77 -13.88 35.66
N LEU A 81 -10.06 -14.19 35.86
CA LEU A 81 -11.07 -14.09 34.79
C LEU A 81 -11.29 -12.64 34.35
N ALA A 82 -11.28 -11.69 35.29
CA ALA A 82 -11.37 -10.26 34.96
C ALA A 82 -10.20 -9.79 34.10
N LEU A 83 -8.99 -10.34 34.31
CA LEU A 83 -7.85 -10.09 33.43
C LEU A 83 -8.04 -10.66 32.02
N GLY A 84 -8.92 -11.63 31.79
CA GLY A 84 -9.25 -12.14 30.45
C GLY A 84 -10.28 -11.30 29.69
N ALA A 85 -10.99 -10.38 30.36
CA ALA A 85 -12.04 -9.58 29.74
C ALA A 85 -11.55 -8.68 28.59
N PRO A 86 -10.37 -8.01 28.66
CA PRO A 86 -9.86 -7.21 27.55
C PRO A 86 -9.59 -8.04 26.29
N ALA A 87 -9.06 -9.25 26.44
CA ALA A 87 -8.83 -10.18 25.32
C ALA A 87 -10.15 -10.69 24.70
N LEU A 88 -11.18 -10.92 25.53
CA LEU A 88 -12.51 -11.31 25.06
C LEU A 88 -13.23 -10.18 24.31
N VAL A 89 -13.24 -8.98 24.87
CA VAL A 89 -13.79 -7.78 24.21
C VAL A 89 -13.06 -7.54 22.90
N PHE A 90 -11.74 -7.71 22.88
CA PHE A 90 -10.95 -7.63 21.67
C PHE A 90 -11.35 -8.67 20.61
N LEU A 91 -11.42 -9.96 20.97
CA LEU A 91 -11.84 -11.02 20.04
C LEU A 91 -13.28 -10.80 19.54
N ALA A 92 -14.17 -10.24 20.35
CA ALA A 92 -15.53 -9.90 19.93
C ALA A 92 -15.58 -8.72 18.95
N VAL A 93 -14.72 -7.71 19.15
CA VAL A 93 -14.67 -6.50 18.31
C VAL A 93 -13.92 -6.74 17.00
N TYR A 94 -12.82 -7.51 17.04
CA TYR A 94 -11.89 -7.68 15.91
C TYR A 94 -11.86 -9.10 15.32
N GLY A 95 -12.56 -10.07 15.93
CA GLY A 95 -12.70 -11.44 15.42
C GLY A 95 -13.70 -11.63 14.26
N PRO A 96 -14.81 -10.86 14.14
CA PRO A 96 -15.58 -10.83 12.90
C PRO A 96 -14.66 -10.34 11.77
N PRO A 97 -14.73 -10.91 10.56
CA PRO A 97 -13.84 -10.53 9.47
C PRO A 97 -13.87 -9.02 9.34
N LEU A 98 -12.69 -8.40 9.39
CA LEU A 98 -12.50 -7.03 8.93
C LEU A 98 -13.24 -6.90 7.59
N SER A 99 -13.88 -5.76 7.33
CA SER A 99 -14.47 -5.50 6.01
C SER A 99 -13.53 -6.00 4.91
N ARG A 100 -14.08 -6.59 3.84
CA ARG A 100 -13.35 -7.30 2.76
C ARG A 100 -12.16 -6.53 2.16
N ASP A 101 -11.98 -5.26 2.52
CA ASP A 101 -10.89 -4.38 2.12
C ASP A 101 -9.63 -4.48 3.00
N PHE A 102 -9.74 -4.89 4.28
CA PHE A 102 -8.59 -5.06 5.17
C PHE A 102 -7.98 -6.48 5.13
N VAL A 103 -8.76 -7.47 4.68
CA VAL A 103 -8.37 -8.88 4.55
C VAL A 103 -8.49 -9.28 3.07
N ARG A 104 -7.77 -8.58 2.20
CA ARG A 104 -7.52 -9.11 0.84
C ARG A 104 -6.27 -10.00 0.88
N PRO A 105 -6.33 -11.24 0.38
CA PRO A 105 -5.15 -12.11 0.25
C PRO A 105 -4.01 -11.48 -0.56
N SER A 106 -4.30 -10.45 -1.36
CA SER A 106 -3.32 -9.65 -2.10
C SER A 106 -2.48 -8.70 -1.24
N GLN A 107 -2.84 -8.47 0.03
CA GLN A 107 -2.07 -7.74 1.03
C GLN A 107 -1.61 -8.67 2.15
N LEU A 108 -0.83 -9.69 1.78
CA LEU A 108 -0.28 -10.71 2.67
C LEU A 108 0.25 -10.17 4.02
N PRO A 109 0.95 -9.01 4.09
CA PRO A 109 1.45 -8.46 5.35
C PRO A 109 0.35 -8.06 6.34
N ASN A 110 -0.73 -7.43 5.85
CA ASN A 110 -1.84 -6.96 6.68
C ASN A 110 -2.66 -8.14 7.21
N PHE A 111 -2.84 -9.17 6.37
CA PHE A 111 -3.48 -10.42 6.76
C PHE A 111 -2.70 -11.16 7.84
N LEU A 112 -1.37 -11.25 7.69
CA LEU A 112 -0.49 -11.90 8.68
C LEU A 112 -0.47 -11.15 10.01
N ILE A 113 -0.43 -9.81 9.99
CA ILE A 113 -0.46 -8.99 11.21
C ILE A 113 -1.81 -9.11 11.92
N GLY A 114 -2.93 -9.02 11.19
CA GLY A 114 -4.26 -9.25 11.75
C GLY A 114 -4.39 -10.64 12.39
N GLY A 115 -3.89 -11.68 11.71
CA GLY A 115 -3.83 -13.04 12.24
C GLY A 115 -2.97 -13.16 13.50
N LEU A 116 -1.81 -12.50 13.54
CA LEU A 116 -0.88 -12.53 14.68
C LEU A 116 -1.47 -11.85 15.92
N VAL A 117 -2.21 -10.75 15.75
CA VAL A 117 -2.91 -10.08 16.86
C VAL A 117 -4.06 -10.95 17.39
N LEU A 118 -4.82 -11.61 16.52
CA LEU A 118 -5.89 -12.54 16.93
C LEU A 118 -5.35 -13.74 17.72
N ILE A 119 -4.26 -14.36 17.22
CA ILE A 119 -3.58 -15.47 17.91
C ILE A 119 -3.07 -15.00 19.28
N SER A 120 -2.47 -13.82 19.36
CA SER A 120 -1.94 -13.26 20.60
C SER A 120 -3.04 -12.99 21.65
N GLY A 121 -4.20 -12.47 21.20
CA GLY A 121 -5.37 -12.28 22.07
C GLY A 121 -5.92 -13.61 22.59
N LEU A 122 -5.95 -14.64 21.75
CA LEU A 122 -6.41 -15.98 22.12
C LEU A 122 -5.48 -16.65 23.13
N VAL A 123 -4.16 -16.47 22.97
CA VAL A 123 -3.15 -16.94 23.94
C VAL A 123 -3.31 -16.24 25.29
N ALA A 124 -3.53 -14.92 25.32
CA ALA A 124 -3.75 -14.18 26.55
C ALA A 124 -5.04 -14.63 27.28
N LEU A 125 -6.09 -14.95 26.53
CA LEU A 125 -7.34 -15.49 27.07
C LEU A 125 -7.14 -16.86 27.71
N VAL A 126 -6.47 -17.78 27.01
CA VAL A 126 -6.20 -19.14 27.49
C VAL A 126 -5.30 -19.11 28.73
N ALA A 127 -4.28 -18.24 28.75
CA ALA A 127 -3.42 -18.06 29.91
C ALA A 127 -4.20 -17.57 31.14
N SER A 128 -5.11 -16.61 30.95
CA SER A 128 -5.96 -16.07 32.02
C SER A 128 -6.94 -17.12 32.56
N GLY A 129 -7.55 -17.92 31.69
CA GLY A 129 -8.45 -19.01 32.07
C GLY A 129 -7.73 -20.16 32.79
N ALA A 130 -6.55 -20.55 32.31
CA ALA A 130 -5.72 -21.57 32.96
C ALA A 130 -5.30 -21.15 34.38
N ALA A 131 -4.88 -19.89 34.56
CA ALA A 131 -4.50 -19.36 35.87
C ALA A 131 -5.70 -19.32 36.84
N ALA A 132 -6.89 -18.94 36.36
CA ALA A 132 -8.10 -18.91 37.17
C ALA A 132 -8.51 -20.30 37.68
N LEU A 133 -8.38 -21.31 36.82
CA LEU A 133 -8.75 -22.68 37.17
C LEU A 133 -7.73 -23.36 38.09
N GLU A 134 -6.43 -23.06 37.94
CA GLU A 134 -5.38 -23.55 38.84
C GLU A 134 -5.58 -23.04 40.27
N VAL A 135 -5.94 -21.76 40.43
CA VAL A 135 -6.29 -21.17 41.73
C VAL A 135 -7.56 -21.78 42.33
N ARG A 136 -8.55 -22.12 41.49
CA ARG A 136 -9.83 -22.69 41.95
C ARG A 136 -9.71 -24.14 42.41
N ASN A 137 -8.91 -24.95 41.72
CA ASN A 137 -8.84 -26.39 41.94
C ASN A 137 -7.69 -26.83 42.87
N GLY A 138 -6.83 -25.90 43.27
CA GLY A 138 -5.65 -26.19 44.12
C GLY A 138 -4.67 -27.18 43.50
N SER A 139 -4.81 -27.47 42.20
CA SER A 139 -4.12 -28.55 41.48
C SER A 139 -3.93 -28.14 40.01
N PRO A 140 -2.77 -28.42 39.37
CA PRO A 140 -2.56 -28.11 37.96
C PRO A 140 -3.45 -28.95 37.06
N LEU A 141 -4.13 -28.31 36.11
CA LEU A 141 -5.17 -28.91 35.27
C LEU A 141 -4.69 -29.77 34.10
N VAL A 142 -3.39 -29.92 33.89
CA VAL A 142 -2.87 -30.71 32.76
C VAL A 142 -2.30 -32.02 33.30
N ARG A 143 -3.16 -33.03 33.46
CA ARG A 143 -2.76 -34.41 33.78
C ARG A 143 -2.67 -35.34 32.56
N GLY A 144 -2.75 -34.82 31.33
CA GLY A 144 -2.92 -35.67 30.14
C GLY A 144 -2.31 -35.14 28.85
N VAL A 145 -1.01 -34.80 28.84
CA VAL A 145 -0.14 -34.97 27.66
C VAL A 145 1.24 -35.31 28.22
N GLN A 146 1.55 -36.61 28.32
CA GLN A 146 2.91 -37.07 28.59
C GLN A 146 3.77 -36.88 27.34
N LEU A 147 4.40 -35.71 27.24
CA LEU A 147 5.74 -35.60 26.68
C LEU A 147 6.64 -35.22 27.85
N GLY A 148 7.58 -36.11 28.16
CA GLY A 148 8.37 -36.11 29.38
C GLY A 148 9.03 -34.76 29.67
N THR A 149 8.42 -33.99 30.56
CA THR A 149 8.98 -33.14 31.63
C THR A 149 7.83 -32.28 32.16
N THR A 150 7.75 -32.10 33.47
CA THR A 150 6.68 -31.40 34.23
C THR A 150 6.62 -29.89 33.97
N ARG A 151 6.45 -29.49 32.71
CA ARG A 151 6.58 -28.11 32.26
C ARG A 151 5.64 -27.75 31.09
N GLY A 152 4.67 -28.60 30.76
CA GLY A 152 3.87 -28.50 29.52
C GLY A 152 3.16 -27.17 29.26
N ALA A 153 2.26 -26.69 30.11
CA ALA A 153 1.43 -25.52 29.75
C ALA A 153 2.21 -24.19 29.77
N ALA A 154 3.06 -23.98 30.79
CA ALA A 154 3.89 -22.79 30.89
C ALA A 154 5.04 -22.80 29.87
N GLN A 155 5.59 -23.96 29.49
CA GLN A 155 6.54 -24.03 28.37
C GLN A 155 5.87 -23.98 27.02
N VAL A 156 4.63 -24.43 26.83
CA VAL A 156 3.91 -24.23 25.57
C VAL A 156 3.54 -22.76 25.41
N ALA A 157 3.14 -22.07 26.50
CA ALA A 157 2.94 -20.63 26.49
C ALA A 157 4.27 -19.86 26.31
N ALA A 158 5.34 -20.25 27.01
CA ALA A 158 6.66 -19.63 26.85
C ALA A 158 7.29 -19.96 25.49
N ALA A 159 7.10 -21.16 24.95
CA ALA A 159 7.54 -21.53 23.61
C ALA A 159 6.70 -20.83 22.54
N ALA A 160 5.39 -20.66 22.74
CA ALA A 160 4.55 -19.85 21.88
C ALA A 160 4.96 -18.37 21.92
N VAL A 161 5.32 -17.84 23.10
CA VAL A 161 5.85 -16.48 23.27
C VAL A 161 7.25 -16.34 22.66
N VAL A 162 8.12 -17.35 22.79
CA VAL A 162 9.47 -17.36 22.17
C VAL A 162 9.36 -17.53 20.65
N VAL A 163 8.40 -18.32 20.15
CA VAL A 163 8.12 -18.46 18.71
C VAL A 163 7.47 -17.20 18.17
N LEU A 164 6.56 -16.55 18.92
CA LEU A 164 5.99 -15.24 18.55
C LEU A 164 7.06 -14.14 18.57
N LEU A 165 7.94 -14.11 19.57
CA LEU A 165 9.07 -13.18 19.64
C LEU A 165 10.15 -13.49 18.58
N ALA A 166 10.36 -14.76 18.24
CA ALA A 166 11.29 -15.17 17.18
C ALA A 166 10.70 -14.89 15.80
N LEU A 167 9.39 -15.04 15.59
CA LEU A 167 8.70 -14.62 14.36
C LEU A 167 8.65 -13.10 14.26
N SER A 168 8.43 -12.39 15.37
CA SER A 168 8.49 -10.92 15.43
C SER A 168 9.92 -10.42 15.20
N GLY A 169 10.93 -11.08 15.77
CA GLY A 169 12.34 -10.74 15.65
C GLY A 169 12.94 -11.13 14.30
N LEU A 170 12.56 -12.28 13.73
CA LEU A 170 12.90 -12.67 12.36
C LEU A 170 12.21 -11.75 11.35
N PHE A 171 11.00 -11.27 11.66
CA PHE A 171 10.31 -10.27 10.86
C PHE A 171 10.94 -8.88 10.98
N VAL A 172 11.30 -8.41 12.18
CA VAL A 172 12.14 -7.21 12.36
C VAL A 172 13.48 -7.39 11.66
N ALA A 173 14.07 -8.59 11.62
CA ALA A 173 15.30 -8.84 10.87
C ALA A 173 15.09 -8.91 9.34
N LEU A 174 13.88 -9.26 8.87
CA LEU A 174 13.51 -9.26 7.45
C LEU A 174 13.06 -7.87 6.97
N THR A 175 12.51 -7.03 7.85
CA THR A 175 12.10 -5.64 7.56
C THR A 175 13.16 -4.60 7.95
N ALA A 176 14.06 -4.92 8.88
CA ALA A 176 15.21 -4.11 9.29
C ALA A 176 16.56 -4.69 8.83
N ARG A 177 16.55 -5.69 7.93
CA ARG A 177 17.70 -5.87 7.04
C ARG A 177 17.94 -4.49 6.42
N PRO A 178 19.13 -3.88 6.58
CA PRO A 178 19.44 -2.69 5.83
C PRO A 178 19.38 -3.11 4.37
N SER A 179 18.30 -2.73 3.69
CA SER A 179 18.43 -2.41 2.29
C SER A 179 19.51 -1.35 2.27
N SER A 180 20.72 -1.72 1.87
CA SER A 180 21.65 -0.81 1.22
C SER A 180 21.02 -0.41 -0.13
N GLY A 181 19.90 0.29 -0.01
CA GLY A 181 18.95 0.74 -1.02
C GLY A 181 18.23 1.92 -0.34
N PRO A 182 18.26 3.13 -0.93
CA PRO A 182 18.02 4.37 -0.18
C PRO A 182 16.59 4.44 0.40
N PRO A 183 16.41 5.12 1.54
CA PRO A 183 15.11 5.32 2.17
C PRO A 183 14.24 6.25 1.32
N GLY A 184 13.02 5.80 1.02
CA GLY A 184 12.05 6.52 0.19
C GLY A 184 11.55 5.65 -0.96
N SER A 185 10.67 4.70 -0.65
CA SER A 185 9.90 3.94 -1.65
C SER A 185 8.41 4.12 -1.40
N ALA A 186 7.96 5.37 -1.53
CA ALA A 186 6.61 5.63 -1.99
C ALA A 186 6.69 5.74 -3.53
N GLY A 187 6.45 4.64 -4.24
CA GLY A 187 6.17 4.69 -5.69
C GLY A 187 7.01 3.79 -6.62
N ALA A 188 8.07 3.12 -6.17
CA ALA A 188 8.76 2.16 -7.04
C ALA A 188 8.20 0.75 -6.87
N THR A 189 7.05 0.45 -7.49
CA THR A 189 6.56 -0.93 -7.56
C THR A 189 7.34 -1.70 -8.63
N GLY A 190 8.40 -2.39 -8.21
CA GLY A 190 8.94 -3.51 -8.98
C GLY A 190 7.86 -4.57 -9.18
N ASN A 191 7.66 -5.00 -10.43
CA ASN A 191 6.82 -6.12 -10.88
C ASN A 191 5.68 -6.53 -9.92
N LEU A 192 4.73 -5.63 -9.69
CA LEU A 192 3.40 -6.04 -9.24
C LEU A 192 2.59 -6.35 -10.49
N ALA A 193 2.18 -7.61 -10.65
CA ALA A 193 1.08 -7.95 -11.53
C ALA A 193 -0.09 -7.03 -11.16
N SER A 194 -0.37 -6.07 -12.04
CA SER A 194 -1.30 -4.99 -11.75
C SER A 194 -2.73 -5.50 -11.94
N PRO A 195 -3.64 -5.36 -10.96
CA PRO A 195 -5.05 -5.28 -11.28
C PRO A 195 -5.22 -4.01 -12.14
N GLY A 196 -5.69 -4.15 -13.37
CA GLY A 196 -6.06 -3.02 -14.22
C GLY A 196 -5.84 -3.24 -15.72
N LEU A 197 -4.66 -3.75 -16.10
CA LEU A 197 -4.29 -3.98 -17.50
C LEU A 197 -4.46 -5.46 -17.85
N GLN A 198 -5.40 -5.79 -18.72
CA GLN A 198 -5.57 -7.15 -19.21
C GLN A 198 -4.65 -7.37 -20.42
N ILE A 199 -3.55 -8.12 -20.26
CA ILE A 199 -2.66 -8.41 -21.38
C ILE A 199 -3.34 -9.44 -22.30
N GLY A 200 -3.70 -9.01 -23.50
CA GLY A 200 -4.27 -9.87 -24.54
C GLY A 200 -3.24 -10.66 -25.35
N PRO A 201 -3.65 -11.76 -26.00
CA PRO A 201 -2.82 -12.65 -26.80
C PRO A 201 -2.30 -11.99 -28.10
N THR A 202 -2.84 -10.82 -28.48
CA THR A 202 -2.44 -10.11 -29.70
C THR A 202 -1.18 -9.27 -29.50
N ALA A 203 -0.71 -9.09 -28.26
CA ALA A 203 0.52 -8.39 -27.94
C ALA A 203 1.74 -9.12 -28.50
N GLN A 204 2.69 -8.36 -29.05
CA GLN A 204 3.94 -8.89 -29.58
C GLN A 204 5.10 -7.97 -29.20
N GLY A 205 6.10 -8.51 -28.49
CA GLY A 205 7.29 -7.75 -28.13
C GLY A 205 7.01 -6.56 -27.22
N TRP A 206 5.92 -6.59 -26.45
CA TRP A 206 5.48 -5.53 -25.56
C TRP A 206 5.75 -5.88 -24.10
N THR A 207 6.27 -4.90 -23.36
CA THR A 207 6.39 -4.92 -21.90
C THR A 207 5.70 -3.69 -21.34
N SER A 208 4.88 -3.88 -20.30
CA SER A 208 4.19 -2.80 -19.60
C SER A 208 4.47 -2.89 -18.11
N THR A 209 4.86 -1.76 -17.52
CA THR A 209 5.08 -1.62 -16.07
C THR A 209 4.24 -0.47 -15.55
N LYS A 210 3.46 -0.70 -14.51
CA LYS A 210 2.78 0.39 -13.80
C LYS A 210 3.83 1.28 -13.14
N ALA A 211 3.94 2.52 -13.60
CA ALA A 211 4.94 3.47 -13.15
C ALA A 211 4.46 4.24 -11.91
N ALA A 212 3.18 4.63 -11.87
CA ALA A 212 2.57 5.27 -10.71
C ALA A 212 1.04 5.12 -10.76
N GLN A 213 0.39 5.25 -9.61
CA GLN A 213 -1.06 5.32 -9.49
C GLN A 213 -1.44 6.18 -8.29
N GLY A 214 -2.53 6.95 -8.42
CA GLY A 214 -3.14 7.70 -7.34
C GLY A 214 -4.65 7.79 -7.47
N THR A 215 -5.31 8.17 -6.39
CA THR A 215 -6.77 8.41 -6.38
C THR A 215 -7.02 9.89 -6.19
N VAL A 216 -7.88 10.46 -7.04
CA VAL A 216 -8.35 11.84 -7.00
C VAL A 216 -9.81 11.82 -6.57
N ALA A 217 -10.05 12.21 -5.31
CA ALA A 217 -11.38 12.13 -4.71
C ALA A 217 -12.33 13.24 -5.17
N ASN A 218 -11.80 14.38 -5.60
CA ASN A 218 -12.57 15.49 -6.14
C ASN A 218 -11.84 16.04 -7.36
N LEU A 219 -12.31 15.67 -8.55
CA LEU A 219 -11.84 16.34 -9.75
C LEU A 219 -12.22 17.83 -9.72
N PRO A 220 -11.46 18.70 -10.40
CA PRO A 220 -11.82 20.10 -10.51
C PRO A 220 -13.22 20.26 -11.12
N THR A 221 -14.00 21.23 -10.64
CA THR A 221 -15.30 21.54 -11.23
C THR A 221 -15.15 22.23 -12.59
N GLY A 222 -15.99 21.83 -13.56
CA GLY A 222 -16.05 22.41 -14.90
C GLY A 222 -15.63 21.43 -16.01
N THR A 223 -15.40 21.95 -17.21
CA THR A 223 -14.84 21.17 -18.32
C THR A 223 -13.37 20.85 -18.03
N LEU A 224 -12.99 19.59 -18.22
CA LEU A 224 -11.67 19.08 -17.92
C LEU A 224 -10.91 18.69 -19.19
N TYR A 225 -9.59 18.62 -19.07
CA TYR A 225 -8.70 18.04 -20.09
C TYR A 225 -7.49 17.42 -19.38
N ILE A 226 -6.81 16.49 -20.04
CA ILE A 226 -5.54 15.93 -19.58
C ILE A 226 -4.41 16.75 -20.20
N SER A 227 -3.48 17.19 -19.35
CA SER A 227 -2.30 17.97 -19.72
C SER A 227 -1.05 17.13 -19.59
N LEU A 228 -0.17 17.21 -20.58
CA LEU A 228 1.21 16.78 -20.51
C LEU A 228 2.09 18.04 -20.50
N ALA A 229 2.74 18.32 -19.38
CA ALA A 229 3.78 19.32 -19.28
C ALA A 229 5.16 18.68 -19.25
N SER A 230 6.18 19.38 -19.73
CA SER A 230 7.57 18.94 -19.66
C SER A 230 8.44 20.02 -19.03
N GLY A 231 9.32 19.58 -18.14
CA GLY A 231 10.36 20.40 -17.53
C GLY A 231 11.75 19.84 -17.82
N THR A 232 12.74 20.73 -17.84
CA THR A 232 14.16 20.38 -17.95
C THR A 232 14.96 21.14 -16.91
N LEU A 233 15.78 20.42 -16.15
CA LEU A 233 16.65 20.99 -15.13
C LEU A 233 18.11 20.64 -15.43
N ALA A 234 19.00 21.63 -15.38
CA ALA A 234 20.44 21.41 -15.37
C ALA A 234 20.86 20.70 -14.07
N SER A 235 22.06 20.10 -14.05
CA SER A 235 22.61 19.45 -12.86
C SER A 235 22.57 20.38 -11.64
N GLY A 236 21.99 19.91 -10.53
CA GLY A 236 21.86 20.68 -9.28
C GLY A 236 20.82 21.81 -9.29
N ALA A 237 20.18 22.09 -10.43
CA ALA A 237 19.11 23.09 -10.49
C ALA A 237 17.84 22.56 -9.83
N SER A 238 17.05 23.46 -9.27
CA SER A 238 15.73 23.17 -8.73
C SER A 238 14.68 24.10 -9.28
N ALA A 239 13.44 23.66 -9.19
CA ALA A 239 12.27 24.44 -9.53
C ALA A 239 11.10 24.07 -8.61
N ASP A 240 10.22 25.05 -8.43
CA ASP A 240 8.88 24.79 -7.94
C ASP A 240 7.96 24.66 -9.15
N ASP A 241 7.21 23.56 -9.21
CA ASP A 241 6.05 23.47 -10.08
C ASP A 241 4.76 23.72 -9.28
N ARG A 242 3.82 24.46 -9.88
CA ARG A 242 2.52 24.70 -9.26
C ARG A 242 1.78 23.36 -9.14
N GLY A 243 1.59 22.96 -7.89
CA GLY A 243 1.00 21.70 -7.49
C GLY A 243 -0.45 21.50 -7.93
N GLY A 244 -0.79 20.22 -8.09
CA GLY A 244 -2.11 19.70 -8.37
C GLY A 244 -2.04 18.16 -8.37
N PRO A 245 -3.18 17.46 -8.26
CA PRO A 245 -3.17 16.02 -8.44
C PRO A 245 -2.60 15.68 -9.82
N GLY A 246 -1.65 14.74 -9.87
CA GLY A 246 -0.97 14.39 -11.11
C GLY A 246 0.13 13.36 -10.91
N ILE A 247 0.84 13.04 -11.98
CA ILE A 247 1.96 12.10 -11.98
C ILE A 247 3.19 12.77 -12.58
N VAL A 248 4.28 12.78 -11.82
CA VAL A 248 5.61 13.16 -12.30
C VAL A 248 6.30 11.89 -12.82
N TYR A 249 6.75 11.90 -14.07
CA TYR A 249 7.54 10.83 -14.68
C TYR A 249 8.89 11.37 -15.16
N VAL A 250 9.98 10.69 -14.80
CA VAL A 250 11.33 11.07 -15.23
C VAL A 250 11.64 10.42 -16.57
N ALA A 251 11.70 11.23 -17.63
CA ALA A 251 12.02 10.75 -18.98
C ALA A 251 13.52 10.48 -19.16
N SER A 252 14.37 11.33 -18.58
CA SER A 252 15.82 11.18 -18.60
C SER A 252 16.47 11.83 -17.37
N GLY A 253 17.66 11.34 -16.99
CA GLY A 253 18.40 11.86 -15.84
C GLY A 253 17.87 11.37 -14.49
N SER A 254 18.08 12.17 -13.45
CA SER A 254 17.68 11.86 -12.07
C SER A 254 17.08 13.10 -11.41
N LEU A 255 15.96 12.91 -10.73
CA LEU A 255 15.26 13.97 -10.02
C LEU A 255 14.99 13.56 -8.59
N SER A 256 14.98 14.55 -7.72
CA SER A 256 14.51 14.44 -6.35
C SER A 256 13.25 15.28 -6.24
N VAL A 257 12.11 14.62 -6.05
CA VAL A 257 10.79 15.27 -6.02
C VAL A 257 10.34 15.38 -4.58
N ALA A 258 10.17 16.60 -4.08
CA ALA A 258 9.62 16.83 -2.74
C ALA A 258 8.08 16.86 -2.79
N LEU A 259 7.47 15.98 -2.01
CA LEU A 259 6.03 15.89 -1.78
C LEU A 259 5.77 16.29 -0.33
N GLY A 260 5.65 17.59 -0.08
CA GLY A 260 5.60 18.14 1.27
C GLY A 260 6.92 17.92 2.02
N SER A 261 6.91 17.10 3.07
CA SER A 261 8.12 16.79 3.87
C SER A 261 8.91 15.57 3.38
N VAL A 262 8.35 14.82 2.41
CA VAL A 262 8.98 13.61 1.89
C VAL A 262 9.70 13.92 0.60
N GLN A 263 10.97 13.53 0.50
CA GLN A 263 11.74 13.66 -0.73
C GLN A 263 11.85 12.30 -1.41
N GLN A 264 11.37 12.21 -2.65
CA GLN A 264 11.35 10.97 -3.42
C GLN A 264 12.41 11.04 -4.53
N PRO A 265 13.51 10.28 -4.43
CA PRO A 265 14.46 10.16 -5.54
C PRO A 265 13.83 9.32 -6.66
N LEU A 266 13.95 9.81 -7.88
CA LEU A 266 13.45 9.20 -9.11
C LEU A 266 14.54 9.20 -10.17
N SER A 267 14.72 8.05 -10.80
CA SER A 267 15.57 7.85 -11.98
C SER A 267 14.73 7.78 -13.25
N ALA A 268 15.37 7.91 -14.41
CA ALA A 268 14.71 7.71 -15.70
C ALA A 268 13.86 6.43 -15.74
N GLY A 269 12.61 6.55 -16.21
CA GLY A 269 11.63 5.46 -16.23
C GLY A 269 10.79 5.32 -14.96
N GLN A 270 11.08 6.09 -13.90
CA GLN A 270 10.31 6.06 -12.66
C GLN A 270 9.31 7.22 -12.61
N ALA A 271 8.24 7.02 -11.84
CA ALA A 271 7.23 8.03 -11.61
C ALA A 271 6.77 8.07 -10.15
N VAL A 272 6.13 9.17 -9.78
CA VAL A 272 5.45 9.32 -8.50
C VAL A 272 4.14 10.05 -8.69
N PHE A 273 3.11 9.67 -7.93
CA PHE A 273 1.86 10.39 -7.86
C PHE A 273 1.97 11.56 -6.87
N VAL A 274 1.50 12.73 -7.30
CA VAL A 274 1.41 13.95 -6.53
C VAL A 274 -0.03 14.09 -6.02
N PRO A 275 -0.28 14.07 -4.70
CA PRO A 275 -1.62 14.29 -4.16
C PRO A 275 -2.11 15.72 -4.36
N ALA A 276 -3.43 15.89 -4.43
CA ALA A 276 -4.06 17.21 -4.46
C ALA A 276 -3.61 18.08 -3.28
N GLY A 277 -3.37 19.37 -3.54
CA GLY A 277 -2.90 20.34 -2.53
C GLY A 277 -1.41 20.26 -2.20
N THR A 278 -0.64 19.40 -2.88
CA THR A 278 0.81 19.30 -2.71
C THR A 278 1.52 20.14 -3.75
N THR A 279 2.31 21.12 -3.32
CA THR A 279 3.29 21.80 -4.20
C THR A 279 4.43 20.83 -4.51
N VAL A 280 4.82 20.75 -5.77
CA VAL A 280 5.93 19.89 -6.20
C VAL A 280 7.19 20.73 -6.27
N HIS A 281 8.25 20.27 -5.60
CA HIS A 281 9.57 20.85 -5.74
C HIS A 281 10.51 19.82 -6.35
N GLU A 282 10.97 20.07 -7.57
CA GLU A 282 11.89 19.20 -8.28
C GLU A 282 13.32 19.71 -8.16
N THR A 283 14.25 18.84 -7.80
CA THR A 283 15.69 19.13 -7.83
C THR A 283 16.39 18.09 -8.69
N ASN A 284 17.20 18.51 -9.65
CA ASN A 284 18.05 17.58 -10.40
C ASN A 284 19.22 17.12 -9.51
N SER A 285 19.12 15.87 -9.06
CA SER A 285 20.12 15.21 -8.19
C SER A 285 21.24 14.50 -8.98
N GLY A 286 21.12 14.45 -10.30
CA GLY A 286 22.12 13.85 -11.19
C GLY A 286 23.19 14.85 -11.65
N SER A 287 24.19 14.34 -12.37
CA SER A 287 25.31 15.11 -12.92
C SER A 287 25.08 15.66 -14.34
N GLY A 288 23.95 15.33 -14.96
CA GLY A 288 23.56 15.75 -16.32
C GLY A 288 22.18 16.41 -16.33
N THR A 289 21.71 16.84 -17.50
CA THR A 289 20.35 17.39 -17.63
C THR A 289 19.30 16.31 -17.35
N ALA A 290 18.29 16.66 -16.55
CA ALA A 290 17.13 15.82 -16.31
C ALA A 290 15.92 16.38 -17.06
N THR A 291 15.18 15.50 -17.75
CA THR A 291 13.91 15.82 -18.41
C THR A 291 12.81 15.02 -17.75
N TRP A 292 11.69 15.67 -17.46
CA TRP A 292 10.55 15.04 -16.84
C TRP A 292 9.24 15.52 -17.44
N TYR A 293 8.20 14.73 -17.17
CA TYR A 293 6.83 14.97 -17.59
C TYR A 293 5.92 15.06 -16.39
N PHE A 294 4.99 16.02 -16.42
CA PHE A 294 3.87 16.09 -15.51
C PHE A 294 2.59 15.76 -16.27
N LEU A 295 1.89 14.71 -15.83
CA LEU A 295 0.59 14.33 -16.35
C LEU A 295 -0.47 14.69 -15.31
N SER A 296 -1.45 15.50 -15.68
CA SER A 296 -2.49 15.94 -14.73
C SER A 296 -3.82 16.21 -15.42
N VAL A 297 -4.90 16.07 -14.68
CA VAL A 297 -6.23 16.51 -15.10
C VAL A 297 -6.45 17.97 -14.68
N ARG A 298 -6.70 18.84 -15.64
CA ARG A 298 -6.81 20.30 -15.44
C ARG A 298 -8.14 20.84 -15.99
N LYS A 299 -8.53 22.04 -15.56
CA LYS A 299 -9.71 22.73 -16.09
C LYS A 299 -9.36 23.38 -17.41
N THR A 300 -10.27 23.34 -18.40
CA THR A 300 -10.04 23.96 -19.71
C THR A 300 -9.73 25.47 -19.62
N SER A 301 -10.19 26.15 -18.56
CA SER A 301 -9.83 27.55 -18.25
C SER A 301 -8.33 27.77 -18.05
N ASP A 302 -7.57 26.71 -17.74
CA ASP A 302 -6.15 26.77 -17.42
C ASP A 302 -5.28 26.36 -18.61
N LYS A 303 -5.86 26.09 -19.79
CA LYS A 303 -5.11 25.71 -21.00
C LYS A 303 -4.09 26.76 -21.38
N GLY A 304 -2.89 26.31 -21.79
CA GLY A 304 -1.80 27.19 -22.19
C GLY A 304 -1.14 27.95 -21.04
N THR A 305 -1.57 27.74 -19.80
CA THR A 305 -0.85 28.27 -18.64
C THR A 305 0.37 27.40 -18.35
N SER A 306 1.56 28.01 -18.39
CA SER A 306 2.78 27.37 -17.88
C SER A 306 2.70 27.25 -16.36
N SER A 307 3.21 26.14 -15.85
CA SER A 307 3.23 25.83 -14.43
C SER A 307 4.69 25.75 -13.99
N GLY A 308 5.12 26.69 -13.15
CA GLY A 308 6.50 26.71 -12.64
C GLY A 308 7.58 26.59 -13.73
N ALA A 309 8.44 25.57 -13.60
CA ALA A 309 9.49 25.25 -14.58
C ALA A 309 9.07 24.25 -15.67
N SER A 310 7.81 23.80 -15.68
CA SER A 310 7.29 22.97 -16.76
C SER A 310 6.42 23.77 -17.73
N LYS A 311 6.46 23.36 -18.99
CA LYS A 311 5.63 23.91 -20.06
C LYS A 311 4.71 22.84 -20.59
N GLU A 312 3.43 23.16 -20.74
CA GLU A 312 2.47 22.30 -21.43
C GLU A 312 2.92 22.06 -22.88
N ILE A 313 3.14 20.79 -23.24
CA ILE A 313 3.63 20.37 -24.56
C ILE A 313 2.58 19.57 -25.34
N CYS A 314 1.62 18.96 -24.67
CA CYS A 314 0.52 18.24 -25.31
C CYS A 314 -0.73 18.23 -24.42
N THR A 315 -1.91 18.21 -25.03
CA THR A 315 -3.19 18.20 -24.31
C THR A 315 -4.19 17.27 -25.00
N SER A 316 -5.12 16.69 -24.22
CA SER A 316 -6.27 15.99 -24.78
C SER A 316 -7.29 16.97 -25.37
N THR A 317 -8.24 16.43 -26.13
CA THR A 317 -9.54 17.11 -26.29
C THR A 317 -10.22 17.26 -24.93
N ASP A 318 -11.21 18.15 -24.86
CA ASP A 318 -12.01 18.29 -23.65
C ASP A 318 -12.67 16.95 -23.30
N LEU A 319 -12.58 16.59 -22.02
CA LEU A 319 -13.11 15.33 -21.53
C LEU A 319 -14.64 15.38 -21.54
N PRO A 320 -15.30 14.25 -21.83
CA PRO A 320 -16.72 14.12 -21.51
C PRO A 320 -16.94 14.31 -20.00
N PRO A 321 -18.18 14.59 -19.56
CA PRO A 321 -18.49 14.68 -18.14
C PRO A 321 -17.99 13.45 -17.38
N VAL A 322 -17.03 13.66 -16.48
CA VAL A 322 -16.42 12.58 -15.70
C VAL A 322 -17.31 12.30 -14.48
N PRO A 323 -17.56 11.02 -14.13
CA PRO A 323 -18.34 10.66 -12.94
C PRO A 323 -17.80 11.33 -11.67
N THR A 324 -18.70 11.69 -10.75
CA THR A 324 -18.36 12.35 -9.47
C THR A 324 -17.74 11.42 -8.43
N GLU A 325 -17.63 10.13 -8.74
CA GLU A 325 -16.92 9.16 -7.89
C GLU A 325 -15.40 9.37 -7.94
N ASN A 326 -14.70 8.76 -6.98
CA ASN A 326 -13.24 8.80 -6.91
C ASN A 326 -12.64 8.29 -8.23
N GLN A 327 -11.82 9.11 -8.86
CA GLN A 327 -11.10 8.73 -10.08
C GLN A 327 -9.71 8.22 -9.73
N ALA A 328 -9.22 7.23 -10.47
CA ALA A 328 -7.85 6.77 -10.41
C ALA A 328 -7.07 7.35 -11.60
N GLU A 329 -5.95 8.00 -11.29
CA GLU A 329 -4.93 8.33 -12.27
C GLU A 329 -3.88 7.21 -12.26
N THR A 330 -3.69 6.53 -13.39
CA THR A 330 -2.74 5.42 -13.50
C THR A 330 -1.81 5.65 -14.68
N LEU A 331 -0.51 5.57 -14.45
CA LEU A 331 0.51 5.67 -15.49
C LEU A 331 1.18 4.31 -15.70
N PHE A 332 1.20 3.85 -16.95
CA PHE A 332 2.01 2.73 -17.39
C PHE A 332 3.17 3.22 -18.24
N ALA A 333 4.36 2.69 -17.98
CA ALA A 333 5.53 2.82 -18.84
C ALA A 333 5.62 1.57 -19.72
N ASN A 334 5.57 1.78 -21.03
CA ASN A 334 5.50 0.72 -22.02
C ASN A 334 6.75 0.73 -22.90
N THR A 335 7.21 -0.46 -23.26
CA THR A 335 8.29 -0.68 -24.23
C THR A 335 7.81 -1.65 -25.29
N LEU A 336 8.05 -1.31 -26.56
CA LEU A 336 7.83 -2.18 -27.70
C LEU A 336 9.18 -2.47 -28.35
N LYS A 337 9.52 -3.74 -28.48
CA LYS A 337 10.60 -4.19 -29.35
C LYS A 337 10.33 -3.73 -30.80
N THR A 338 11.37 -3.74 -31.62
CA THR A 338 11.27 -3.43 -33.06
C THR A 338 10.15 -4.24 -33.73
N GLY A 339 9.22 -3.54 -34.38
CA GLY A 339 8.02 -4.12 -35.03
C GLY A 339 6.97 -4.69 -34.07
N GLY A 340 7.12 -4.45 -32.77
CA GLY A 340 6.19 -4.89 -31.73
C GLY A 340 4.87 -4.11 -31.74
N ARG A 341 3.90 -4.64 -31.02
CA ARG A 341 2.60 -4.01 -30.76
C ARG A 341 2.09 -4.42 -29.40
N ASP A 342 1.28 -3.59 -28.76
CA ASP A 342 0.55 -3.99 -27.57
C ASP A 342 -0.68 -4.85 -27.92
N HIS A 343 -1.42 -5.25 -26.89
CA HIS A 343 -2.70 -5.91 -27.06
C HIS A 343 -3.76 -4.93 -27.58
N SER A 344 -4.75 -5.44 -28.32
CA SER A 344 -5.88 -4.61 -28.73
C SER A 344 -6.89 -4.56 -27.60
N SER A 345 -7.32 -3.36 -27.20
CA SER A 345 -8.19 -3.21 -26.03
C SER A 345 -9.25 -2.16 -26.22
N ARG A 346 -10.27 -2.17 -25.36
CA ARG A 346 -11.12 -1.01 -25.08
C ARG A 346 -10.65 -0.35 -23.80
N THR A 347 -10.46 0.95 -23.84
CA THR A 347 -10.15 1.72 -22.62
C THR A 347 -11.36 1.71 -21.66
N GLY A 348 -11.10 1.52 -20.36
CA GLY A 348 -12.09 1.58 -19.28
C GLY A 348 -12.32 3.00 -18.72
N GLY A 349 -11.70 4.01 -19.33
CA GLY A 349 -11.86 5.42 -19.00
C GLY A 349 -11.25 6.29 -20.11
N VAL A 350 -10.79 7.50 -19.79
CA VAL A 350 -10.02 8.29 -20.74
C VAL A 350 -8.58 7.80 -20.73
N GLU A 351 -8.05 7.47 -21.91
CA GLU A 351 -6.67 7.06 -22.11
C GLU A 351 -5.90 8.14 -22.87
N MET A 352 -4.70 8.49 -22.41
CA MET A 352 -3.74 9.31 -23.15
C MET A 352 -2.46 8.50 -23.39
N VAL A 353 -2.09 8.37 -24.66
CA VAL A 353 -0.82 7.77 -25.09
C VAL A 353 0.19 8.86 -25.36
N VAL A 354 1.39 8.75 -24.80
CA VAL A 354 2.48 9.74 -24.93
C VAL A 354 3.74 9.08 -25.48
N GLY A 355 4.31 9.61 -26.56
CA GLY A 355 5.61 9.17 -27.07
C GLY A 355 6.75 9.58 -26.13
N VAL A 356 7.67 8.68 -25.81
CA VAL A 356 8.86 8.96 -24.96
C VAL A 356 10.16 8.75 -25.72
N SER A 357 10.26 7.67 -26.50
CA SER A 357 11.46 7.36 -27.28
C SER A 357 11.10 6.64 -28.57
N GLY A 358 11.69 7.08 -29.67
CA GLY A 358 11.31 6.64 -31.01
C GLY A 358 9.90 7.12 -31.41
N THR A 359 9.41 6.58 -32.52
CA THR A 359 8.07 6.90 -33.05
C THR A 359 7.13 5.75 -32.76
N VAL A 360 6.01 6.02 -32.09
CA VAL A 360 4.94 5.04 -31.86
C VAL A 360 3.72 5.39 -32.69
N GLN A 361 3.11 4.40 -33.32
CA GLN A 361 1.88 4.58 -34.09
C GLN A 361 0.68 4.12 -33.28
N VAL A 362 -0.26 5.02 -33.04
CA VAL A 362 -1.53 4.73 -32.34
C VAL A 362 -2.64 4.55 -33.35
N ARG A 363 -3.36 3.43 -33.26
CA ARG A 363 -4.56 3.16 -34.02
C ARG A 363 -5.73 3.07 -33.06
N ALA A 364 -6.71 3.94 -33.22
CA ALA A 364 -7.89 3.96 -32.38
C ALA A 364 -9.15 4.22 -33.19
N GLY A 365 -10.29 3.70 -32.73
CA GLY A 365 -11.58 3.82 -33.43
C GLY A 365 -12.07 5.26 -33.62
N THR A 366 -11.55 6.22 -32.83
CA THR A 366 -11.85 7.65 -32.94
C THR A 366 -10.95 8.40 -33.93
N LEU A 367 -9.90 7.76 -34.45
CA LEU A 367 -8.93 8.38 -35.35
C LEU A 367 -9.25 8.00 -36.80
N SER A 368 -9.39 9.00 -37.68
CA SER A 368 -9.58 8.78 -39.11
C SER A 368 -8.33 8.23 -39.80
N THR A 369 -7.15 8.51 -39.25
CA THR A 369 -5.85 7.95 -39.65
C THR A 369 -5.02 7.63 -38.42
N PRO A 370 -4.11 6.63 -38.48
CA PRO A 370 -3.18 6.38 -37.38
C PRO A 370 -2.40 7.64 -36.99
N ALA A 371 -2.15 7.81 -35.69
CA ALA A 371 -1.36 8.92 -35.17
C ALA A 371 0.06 8.44 -34.89
N ASP A 372 1.05 9.05 -35.55
CA ASP A 372 2.47 8.79 -35.30
C ASP A 372 2.99 9.79 -34.26
N LEU A 373 3.34 9.31 -33.07
CA LEU A 373 3.78 10.13 -31.95
C LEU A 373 5.31 10.07 -31.81
N GLN A 374 5.93 11.24 -31.89
CA GLN A 374 7.33 11.48 -31.50
C GLN A 374 7.43 11.74 -29.98
N PRO A 375 8.65 11.78 -29.40
CA PRO A 375 8.84 12.14 -27.99
C PRO A 375 8.15 13.46 -27.63
N GLY A 376 7.32 13.44 -26.57
CA GLY A 376 6.55 14.59 -26.09
C GLY A 376 5.22 14.85 -26.82
N GLN A 377 4.91 14.11 -27.89
CA GLN A 377 3.60 14.15 -28.52
C GLN A 377 2.64 13.16 -27.84
N CYS A 378 1.36 13.46 -27.89
CA CYS A 378 0.33 12.64 -27.28
C CYS A 378 -0.95 12.57 -28.11
N VAL A 379 -1.75 11.54 -27.87
CA VAL A 379 -3.13 11.41 -28.36
C VAL A 379 -4.00 10.87 -27.25
N SER A 380 -5.25 11.33 -27.16
CA SER A 380 -6.22 10.86 -26.19
C SER A 380 -7.38 10.14 -26.87
N VAL A 381 -7.89 9.10 -26.21
CA VAL A 381 -9.10 8.36 -26.62
C VAL A 381 -10.08 8.28 -25.46
N ASN A 382 -11.37 8.37 -25.78
CA ASN A 382 -12.44 8.32 -24.80
C ASN A 382 -12.75 6.88 -24.38
N GLU A 383 -13.41 6.74 -23.24
CA GLU A 383 -13.90 5.46 -22.71
C GLU A 383 -14.61 4.60 -23.76
N GLY A 384 -14.37 3.29 -23.73
CA GLY A 384 -14.96 2.32 -24.63
C GLY A 384 -14.35 2.28 -26.04
N THR A 385 -13.45 3.19 -26.38
CA THR A 385 -12.82 3.24 -27.71
C THR A 385 -11.83 2.09 -27.89
N PRO A 386 -11.94 1.29 -28.97
CA PRO A 386 -10.91 0.34 -29.37
C PRO A 386 -9.58 1.04 -29.69
N ILE A 387 -8.48 0.56 -29.14
CA ILE A 387 -7.13 1.10 -29.34
C ILE A 387 -6.09 -0.02 -29.44
N GLN A 388 -5.03 0.24 -30.20
CA GLN A 388 -3.80 -0.55 -30.23
C GLN A 388 -2.61 0.35 -30.63
N VAL A 389 -1.46 0.13 -30.01
CA VAL A 389 -0.21 0.86 -30.23
C VAL A 389 0.84 -0.05 -30.88
N TYR A 390 1.50 0.50 -31.90
CA TYR A 390 2.52 -0.17 -32.71
C TYR A 390 3.86 0.54 -32.54
N GLY A 391 4.93 -0.24 -32.41
CA GLY A 391 6.29 0.26 -32.32
C GLY A 391 6.91 0.49 -33.70
N SER A 392 8.04 1.18 -33.71
CA SER A 392 8.81 1.41 -34.93
C SER A 392 9.31 0.09 -35.54
N LEU A 393 9.37 0.02 -36.87
CA LEU A 393 9.96 -1.10 -37.60
C LEU A 393 11.49 -1.13 -37.55
N THR A 394 12.14 -0.07 -37.07
CA THR A 394 13.61 0.10 -37.13
C THR A 394 14.30 0.15 -35.77
N ALA A 395 13.57 0.37 -34.68
CA ALA A 395 14.14 0.51 -33.34
C ALA A 395 13.14 0.12 -32.25
N GLU A 396 13.64 -0.15 -31.04
CA GLU A 396 12.81 -0.20 -29.84
C GLU A 396 12.18 1.17 -29.58
N THR A 397 10.92 1.17 -29.12
CA THR A 397 10.18 2.39 -28.84
C THR A 397 9.57 2.36 -27.44
N LYS A 398 9.53 3.52 -26.79
CA LYS A 398 8.97 3.69 -25.45
C LYS A 398 7.85 4.71 -25.48
N PHE A 399 6.77 4.41 -24.77
CA PHE A 399 5.62 5.28 -24.63
C PHE A 399 5.01 5.17 -23.23
N LEU A 400 4.25 6.17 -22.84
CA LEU A 400 3.43 6.14 -21.63
C LEU A 400 1.98 5.95 -22.01
N THR A 401 1.25 5.27 -21.13
CA THR A 401 -0.22 5.25 -21.17
C THR A 401 -0.74 5.78 -19.84
N PHE A 402 -1.43 6.90 -19.88
CA PHE A 402 -2.11 7.49 -18.74
C PHE A 402 -3.60 7.20 -18.83
N TYR A 403 -4.16 6.67 -17.75
CA TYR A 403 -5.59 6.41 -17.60
C TYR A 403 -6.18 7.31 -16.53
N LEU A 404 -7.33 7.92 -16.86
CA LEU A 404 -8.28 8.46 -15.91
C LEU A 404 -9.54 7.58 -15.96
N ALA A 405 -9.75 6.78 -14.92
CA ALA A 405 -10.87 5.84 -14.84
C ALA A 405 -11.43 5.78 -13.41
N PRO A 406 -12.69 5.36 -13.21
CA PRO A 406 -13.23 5.16 -11.87
C PRO A 406 -12.36 4.25 -11.00
N SER A 407 -12.15 4.63 -9.75
CA SER A 407 -11.26 3.90 -8.85
C SER A 407 -11.77 2.47 -8.61
N GLY A 408 -10.88 1.49 -8.82
CA GLY A 408 -11.18 0.07 -8.67
C GLY A 408 -11.71 -0.62 -9.92
N GLN A 409 -11.98 0.11 -11.02
CA GLN A 409 -12.33 -0.46 -12.31
C GLN A 409 -11.08 -0.82 -13.13
N PRO A 410 -11.18 -1.78 -14.08
CA PRO A 410 -10.08 -2.07 -14.99
C PRO A 410 -9.78 -0.85 -15.87
N THR A 411 -8.50 -0.59 -16.13
CA THR A 411 -8.07 0.52 -17.00
C THR A 411 -8.27 0.17 -18.48
N SER A 412 -8.19 -1.11 -18.84
CA SER A 412 -8.51 -1.59 -20.18
C SER A 412 -9.12 -2.99 -20.13
N THR A 413 -9.92 -3.32 -21.16
CA THR A 413 -10.46 -4.66 -21.40
C THR A 413 -9.95 -5.18 -22.74
N ASP A 414 -9.39 -6.38 -22.76
CA ASP A 414 -8.84 -6.98 -23.98
C ASP A 414 -9.94 -7.35 -24.97
N LEU A 415 -9.78 -6.94 -26.24
CA LEU A 415 -10.75 -7.19 -27.31
C LEU A 415 -10.76 -8.65 -27.77
N SER A 416 -9.73 -9.43 -27.45
CA SER A 416 -9.74 -10.86 -27.76
C SER A 416 -10.63 -11.70 -26.81
N THR A 417 -11.02 -11.12 -25.67
CA THR A 417 -11.83 -11.80 -24.64
C THR A 417 -13.34 -11.57 -24.77
N SER A 418 -13.78 -10.75 -25.74
CA SER A 418 -15.20 -10.55 -26.05
C SER A 418 -15.67 -11.50 -27.15
N ILE A 419 -16.00 -12.74 -26.78
CA ILE A 419 -16.83 -13.67 -27.58
C ILE A 419 -18.02 -14.11 -26.74
#